data_AF-A0A7S0BCZ3-F1
#
_entry.id   AF-A0A7S0BCZ3-F1
#
_cell.length_a   1.000
_cell.length_b   1.000
_cell.length_c   1.000
_cell.angle_alpha   90.00
_cell.angle_beta   90.00
_cell.angle_gamma   90.00
#
_symmetry.space_group_name_H-M   'P 1'
#
loop_
_entity.id
_entity.type
_entity.pdbx_description
1 polymer ?
#
loop_
_entity_poly.entity_id
_entity_poly.type
_entity_poly.pdbx_seq_one_letter_code
_entity_poly.pdbx_strand_id
1 'polypeptide(L)'
;PYSVDPASLLTRGNTNLRTELDDGDKMIPSSRIYKDNIILASKSFTPFGMSVRFTEFKEDYRLVGSQSTALSSFLTQDFAVTEKYFVIVQPALSLDLNSLVLGSKKCYQEALSPKGKTSQIVVVDRKSGASKKIDLQDTISVIGRIANAYDEADGNVTIDAINHERVFFGDGIKSADYANHVPRSQLVRVRVDVEAKTSDVTVLSDY
;
A
#
# COMPACT_ATOMS: atom_id res chain seq x y z
N PRO A 1 12.61 -11.27 1.03
CA PRO A 1 12.07 -11.65 2.36
C PRO A 1 12.99 -12.70 2.99
N TYR A 2 12.90 -12.93 4.31
CA TYR A 2 13.65 -14.02 4.96
C TYR A 2 12.76 -15.24 5.12
N SER A 3 13.26 -16.41 4.74
CA SER A 3 12.62 -17.69 5.05
C SER A 3 12.95 -18.08 6.49
N VAL A 4 11.93 -18.53 7.21
CA VAL A 4 12.03 -19.01 8.59
C VAL A 4 11.47 -20.43 8.67
N ASP A 5 12.07 -21.27 9.49
CA ASP A 5 11.49 -22.55 9.85
C ASP A 5 10.33 -22.33 10.85
N PRO A 6 9.08 -22.68 10.51
CA PRO A 6 7.96 -22.42 11.42
C PRO A 6 8.04 -23.20 12.74
N ALA A 7 8.76 -24.33 12.79
CA ALA A 7 8.87 -25.13 14.01
C ALA A 7 9.89 -24.57 15.00
N SER A 8 11.03 -24.08 14.50
CA SER A 8 12.16 -23.64 15.32
C SER A 8 12.39 -22.12 15.31
N LEU A 9 11.72 -21.39 14.43
CA LEU A 9 11.93 -19.99 14.11
C LEU A 9 13.35 -19.66 13.61
N LEU A 10 14.13 -20.68 13.24
CA LEU A 10 15.46 -20.49 12.66
C LEU A 10 15.37 -19.78 11.30
N THR A 11 16.12 -18.70 11.15
CA THR A 11 16.28 -18.00 9.88
C THR A 11 17.08 -18.85 8.91
N ARG A 12 16.45 -19.27 7.82
CA ARG A 12 17.10 -20.03 6.73
C ARG A 12 17.86 -19.14 5.76
N GLY A 13 17.56 -17.84 5.75
CA GLY A 13 18.20 -16.84 4.91
C GLY A 13 17.23 -16.12 3.99
N ASN A 14 17.75 -15.34 3.06
CA ASN A 14 16.94 -14.66 2.06
C ASN A 14 16.29 -15.68 1.11
N THR A 15 15.05 -15.40 0.70
CA THR A 15 14.35 -16.15 -0.35
C THR A 15 13.86 -15.22 -1.42
N ASN A 16 13.97 -15.68 -2.67
CA ASN A 16 13.38 -15.06 -3.85
C ASN A 16 12.08 -15.77 -4.29
N LEU A 17 11.48 -16.57 -3.40
CA LEU A 17 10.25 -17.33 -3.66
C LEU A 17 10.35 -18.23 -4.91
N ARG A 18 11.49 -18.89 -5.11
CA ARG A 18 11.80 -19.72 -6.29
C ARG A 18 11.88 -18.88 -7.58
N THR A 19 12.71 -17.83 -7.56
CA THR A 19 13.02 -16.91 -8.69
C THR A 19 11.95 -15.89 -9.09
N GLU A 20 10.92 -15.73 -8.26
CA GLU A 20 9.77 -14.84 -8.54
C GLU A 20 9.97 -13.40 -8.06
N LEU A 21 10.97 -13.21 -7.19
CA LEU A 21 11.44 -11.89 -6.76
C LEU A 21 12.81 -11.62 -7.37
N ASP A 22 12.97 -10.45 -7.96
CA ASP A 22 14.25 -9.97 -8.44
C ASP A 22 15.18 -9.65 -7.25
N ASP A 23 16.49 -9.75 -7.45
CA ASP A 23 17.45 -9.40 -6.40
C ASP A 23 17.29 -7.93 -5.99
N GLY A 24 17.06 -7.71 -4.70
CA GLY A 24 16.85 -6.37 -4.13
C GLY A 24 15.39 -5.92 -4.03
N ASP A 25 14.44 -6.66 -4.61
CA ASP A 25 13.01 -6.39 -4.46
C ASP A 25 12.63 -6.30 -2.97
N LYS A 26 11.83 -5.27 -2.66
CA LYS A 26 11.31 -5.06 -1.31
C LYS A 26 9.87 -5.52 -1.26
N MET A 27 9.47 -6.20 -0.20
CA MET A 27 8.07 -6.63 -0.05
C MET A 27 7.23 -5.55 0.62
N ILE A 28 5.96 -5.44 0.22
CA ILE A 28 4.94 -4.87 1.09
C ILE A 28 4.71 -5.89 2.22
N PRO A 29 4.79 -5.50 3.51
CA PRO A 29 4.67 -6.43 4.64
C PRO A 29 3.23 -6.89 4.90
N SER A 30 2.40 -6.88 3.86
CA SER A 30 1.01 -7.27 3.85
C SER A 30 0.85 -8.31 2.76
N SER A 31 0.41 -9.51 3.11
CA SER A 31 -0.10 -10.47 2.14
C SER A 31 -1.63 -10.47 2.17
N ARG A 32 -2.25 -10.99 1.11
CA ARG A 32 -3.69 -11.27 1.08
C ARG A 32 -3.91 -12.70 0.64
N ILE A 33 -5.01 -13.30 1.08
CA ILE A 33 -5.47 -14.60 0.59
C ILE A 33 -6.81 -14.35 -0.12
N TYR A 34 -6.95 -14.79 -1.36
CA TYR A 34 -8.17 -14.64 -2.13
C TYR A 34 -8.48 -15.92 -2.92
N LYS A 35 -9.61 -16.58 -2.63
CA LYS A 35 -10.02 -17.85 -3.26
C LYS A 35 -8.85 -18.85 -3.36
N ASP A 36 -8.19 -19.10 -2.23
CA ASP A 36 -7.05 -20.02 -2.05
C ASP A 36 -5.74 -19.59 -2.73
N ASN A 37 -5.69 -18.40 -3.34
CA ASN A 37 -4.45 -17.82 -3.83
C ASN A 37 -3.80 -16.95 -2.75
N ILE A 38 -2.50 -17.13 -2.56
CA ILE A 38 -1.65 -16.22 -1.77
C ILE A 38 -1.22 -15.07 -2.69
N ILE A 39 -1.48 -13.85 -2.26
CA ILE A 39 -1.18 -12.64 -3.02
C ILE A 39 -0.14 -11.84 -2.26
N LEU A 40 0.97 -11.59 -2.93
CA LEU A 40 2.08 -10.81 -2.43
C LEU A 40 2.27 -9.57 -3.29
N ALA A 41 2.86 -8.53 -2.72
CA ALA A 41 3.26 -7.35 -3.48
C ALA A 41 4.74 -7.05 -3.23
N SER A 42 5.52 -6.93 -4.30
CA SER A 42 6.88 -6.42 -4.27
C SER A 42 6.95 -4.99 -4.80
N LYS A 43 7.99 -4.28 -4.41
CA LYS A 43 8.28 -2.90 -4.77
C LYS A 43 9.69 -2.82 -5.31
N SER A 44 9.82 -2.11 -6.41
CA SER A 44 11.11 -1.68 -6.95
C SER A 44 11.12 -0.16 -7.10
N PHE A 45 12.23 0.45 -6.70
CA PHE A 45 12.42 1.90 -6.78
C PHE A 45 13.06 2.27 -8.11
N THR A 46 12.59 3.35 -8.71
CA THR A 46 13.14 3.95 -9.92
C THR A 46 13.45 5.43 -9.65
N PRO A 47 14.28 6.09 -10.47
CA PRO A 47 14.51 7.53 -10.33
C PRO A 47 13.23 8.39 -10.42
N PHE A 48 12.16 7.88 -11.03
CA PHE A 48 10.93 8.63 -11.31
C PHE A 48 9.75 8.23 -10.42
N GLY A 49 9.94 7.29 -9.48
CA GLY A 49 8.87 6.76 -8.64
C GLY A 49 9.12 5.32 -8.22
N MET A 50 8.04 4.57 -8.00
CA MET A 50 8.09 3.17 -7.57
C MET A 50 7.23 2.32 -8.49
N SER A 51 7.68 1.11 -8.83
CA SER A 51 6.82 0.09 -9.41
C SER A 51 6.38 -0.86 -8.31
N VAL A 52 5.12 -1.27 -8.34
CA VAL A 52 4.59 -2.34 -7.50
C VAL A 52 4.19 -3.50 -8.38
N ARG A 53 4.71 -4.69 -8.07
CA ARG A 53 4.36 -5.96 -8.70
C ARG A 53 3.51 -6.77 -7.73
N PHE A 54 2.30 -7.10 -8.14
CA PHE A 54 1.44 -8.05 -7.43
C PHE A 54 1.64 -9.43 -8.02
N THR A 55 1.87 -10.40 -7.17
CA THR A 55 2.14 -11.78 -7.57
C THR A 55 1.15 -12.69 -6.84
N GLU A 56 0.40 -13.47 -7.62
CA GLU A 56 -0.54 -14.46 -7.12
C GLU A 56 0.06 -15.87 -7.20
N PHE A 57 -0.05 -16.61 -6.12
CA PHE A 57 0.44 -17.97 -5.97
C PHE A 57 -0.67 -18.91 -5.54
N LYS A 58 -0.62 -20.17 -5.95
CA LYS A 58 -1.32 -21.26 -5.27
C LYS A 58 -0.66 -21.57 -3.92
N GLU A 59 -1.34 -22.36 -3.09
CA GLU A 59 -0.83 -22.80 -1.77
C GLU A 59 0.51 -23.55 -1.87
N ASP A 60 0.80 -24.20 -3.01
CA ASP A 60 2.07 -24.86 -3.30
C ASP A 60 3.19 -23.91 -3.79
N TYR A 61 2.92 -22.59 -3.73
CA TYR A 61 3.75 -21.50 -4.22
C TYR A 61 4.00 -21.51 -5.74
N ARG A 62 3.13 -22.16 -6.52
CA ARG A 62 3.15 -22.02 -7.98
C ARG A 62 2.54 -20.67 -8.39
N LEU A 63 3.27 -19.93 -9.22
CA LEU A 63 2.80 -18.68 -9.81
C LEU A 63 1.54 -18.90 -10.67
N VAL A 64 0.51 -18.07 -10.49
CA VAL A 64 -0.70 -18.07 -11.32
C VAL A 64 -0.95 -16.74 -12.04
N GLY A 65 -0.40 -15.65 -11.55
CA GLY A 65 -0.55 -14.34 -12.17
C GLY A 65 0.42 -13.33 -11.59
N SER A 66 0.81 -12.37 -12.41
CA SER A 66 1.64 -11.25 -12.01
C SER A 66 1.21 -10.01 -12.76
N GLN A 67 0.94 -8.92 -12.04
CA GLN A 67 0.62 -7.62 -12.62
C GLN A 67 1.49 -6.56 -12.00
N SER A 68 1.88 -5.55 -12.77
CA SER A 68 2.70 -4.44 -12.27
C SER A 68 2.06 -3.10 -12.59
N THR A 69 2.24 -2.13 -11.69
CA THR A 69 1.79 -0.75 -11.90
C THR A 69 2.83 0.25 -11.40
N ALA A 70 2.94 1.38 -12.08
CA ALA A 70 3.83 2.46 -11.68
C ALA A 70 3.11 3.49 -10.79
N LEU A 71 3.69 3.73 -9.61
CA LEU A 71 3.25 4.72 -8.63
C LEU A 71 4.19 5.92 -8.65
N SER A 72 3.62 7.11 -8.50
CA SER A 72 4.39 8.36 -8.43
C SER A 72 4.80 8.73 -7.00
N SER A 73 4.44 7.90 -6.02
CA SER A 73 4.85 8.03 -4.61
C SER A 73 5.80 6.89 -4.21
N PHE A 74 6.67 7.18 -3.25
CA PHE A 74 7.64 6.25 -2.69
C PHE A 74 7.13 5.54 -1.43
N LEU A 75 5.92 5.88 -0.97
CA LEU A 75 5.31 5.28 0.20
C LEU A 75 4.02 4.55 -0.18
N THR A 76 4.03 3.24 -0.05
CA THR A 76 2.82 2.41 0.00
C THR A 76 3.06 1.39 1.10
N GLN A 77 2.16 1.23 2.05
CA GLN A 77 2.39 0.28 3.16
C GLN A 77 1.50 -0.96 3.07
N ASP A 78 0.39 -0.87 2.35
CA ASP A 78 -0.62 -1.91 2.31
C ASP A 78 -1.33 -1.94 0.95
N PHE A 79 -2.07 -3.01 0.70
CA PHE A 79 -2.93 -3.16 -0.47
C PHE A 79 -4.15 -4.02 -0.14
N ALA A 80 -5.18 -3.96 -0.96
CA ALA A 80 -6.31 -4.87 -0.90
C ALA A 80 -6.53 -5.56 -2.24
N VAL A 81 -7.33 -6.62 -2.19
CA VAL A 81 -7.66 -7.47 -3.33
C VAL A 81 -9.16 -7.61 -3.38
N THR A 82 -9.75 -7.35 -4.54
CA THR A 82 -11.14 -7.69 -4.85
C THR A 82 -11.17 -8.86 -5.84
N GLU A 83 -12.33 -9.24 -6.36
CA GLU A 83 -12.40 -10.21 -7.45
C GLU A 83 -11.69 -9.68 -8.70
N LYS A 84 -11.88 -8.40 -9.01
CA LYS A 84 -11.40 -7.80 -10.26
C LYS A 84 -10.11 -7.00 -10.12
N TYR A 85 -9.83 -6.43 -8.95
CA TYR A 85 -8.79 -5.43 -8.80
C TYR A 85 -7.80 -5.73 -7.67
N PHE A 86 -6.56 -5.30 -7.89
CA PHE A 86 -5.68 -4.90 -6.80
C PHE A 86 -5.92 -3.42 -6.49
N VAL A 87 -5.96 -3.08 -5.21
CA VAL A 87 -6.21 -1.72 -4.75
C VAL A 87 -5.04 -1.27 -3.89
N ILE A 88 -4.43 -0.16 -4.26
CA ILE A 88 -3.39 0.50 -3.47
C ILE A 88 -3.78 1.93 -3.20
N VAL A 89 -3.43 2.43 -2.02
CA VAL A 89 -3.47 3.86 -1.75
C VAL A 89 -2.10 4.45 -1.96
N GLN A 90 -2.07 5.51 -2.77
CA GLN A 90 -0.92 6.33 -3.02
C GLN A 90 -1.06 7.63 -2.21
N PRO A 91 -0.42 7.74 -1.03
CA PRO A 91 -0.48 8.96 -0.22
C PRO A 91 0.17 10.12 -0.98
N ALA A 92 -0.36 11.32 -0.77
CA ALA A 92 0.16 12.56 -1.34
C ALA A 92 1.44 13.02 -0.65
N LEU A 93 2.51 12.26 -0.82
CA LEU A 93 3.82 12.54 -0.26
C LEU A 93 4.86 12.73 -1.36
N SER A 94 5.80 13.63 -1.13
CA SER A 94 7.04 13.78 -1.88
C SER A 94 8.21 13.25 -1.06
N LEU A 95 9.17 12.65 -1.76
CA LEU A 95 10.45 12.23 -1.18
C LEU A 95 11.55 13.19 -1.62
N ASP A 96 12.23 13.81 -0.65
CA ASP A 96 13.46 14.55 -0.90
C ASP A 96 14.65 13.58 -1.02
N LEU A 97 14.77 13.00 -2.21
CA LEU A 97 15.83 12.03 -2.50
C LEU A 97 17.23 12.66 -2.38
N ASN A 98 17.37 13.94 -2.73
CA ASN A 98 18.66 14.63 -2.67
C ASN A 98 19.17 14.70 -1.23
N SER A 99 18.31 15.05 -0.28
CA SER A 99 18.68 15.08 1.13
C SER A 99 19.06 13.71 1.70
N LEU A 100 18.45 12.63 1.21
CA LEU A 100 18.87 11.26 1.57
C LEU A 100 20.26 10.94 1.00
N VAL A 101 20.49 11.22 -0.27
CA VAL A 101 21.76 10.93 -0.96
C VAL A 101 22.90 11.73 -0.36
N LEU A 102 22.66 12.99 0.00
CA LEU A 102 23.65 13.87 0.65
C LEU A 102 23.82 13.57 2.15
N GLY A 103 23.02 12.67 2.71
CA GLY A 103 23.09 12.28 4.13
C GLY A 103 22.60 13.35 5.11
N SER A 104 21.93 14.42 4.64
CA SER A 104 21.31 15.43 5.51
C SER A 104 20.04 14.90 6.19
N LYS A 105 19.43 13.85 5.64
CA LYS A 105 18.32 13.08 6.22
C LYS A 105 18.75 11.63 6.38
N LYS A 106 18.50 11.06 7.56
CA LYS A 106 19.04 9.74 7.94
C LYS A 106 18.18 8.57 7.47
N CYS A 107 16.91 8.81 7.17
CA CYS A 107 15.98 7.79 6.69
C CYS A 107 14.88 8.40 5.84
N TYR A 108 14.19 7.55 5.06
CA TYR A 108 13.08 7.95 4.19
C TYR A 108 12.04 8.80 4.91
N GLN A 109 11.71 8.43 6.15
CA GLN A 109 10.73 9.13 6.98
C GLN A 109 11.05 10.62 7.13
N GLU A 110 12.31 10.97 7.41
CA GLU A 110 12.71 12.36 7.60
C GLU A 110 12.75 13.16 6.28
N ALA A 111 12.79 12.46 5.15
CA ALA A 111 12.81 13.02 3.79
C ALA A 111 11.43 13.05 3.13
N LEU A 112 10.40 12.47 3.76
CA LEU A 112 9.03 12.54 3.26
C LEU A 112 8.36 13.84 3.71
N SER A 113 7.61 14.44 2.79
CA SER A 113 6.85 15.67 3.03
C SER A 113 5.49 15.59 2.35
N PRO A 114 4.42 16.19 2.92
CA PRO A 114 3.16 16.34 2.23
C PRO A 114 3.33 17.10 0.91
N LYS A 115 2.79 16.53 -0.16
CA LYS A 115 2.60 17.20 -1.45
C LYS A 115 1.20 17.78 -1.38
N GLY A 116 0.99 19.07 -1.62
CA GLY A 116 -0.31 19.76 -1.47
C GLY A 116 -1.45 19.32 -2.40
N LYS A 117 -1.57 18.01 -2.65
CA LYS A 117 -2.60 17.29 -3.39
C LYS A 117 -3.28 16.29 -2.45
N THR A 118 -4.43 15.78 -2.83
CA THR A 118 -5.09 14.68 -2.10
C THR A 118 -4.42 13.34 -2.43
N SER A 119 -4.55 12.38 -1.52
CA SER A 119 -4.12 11.00 -1.76
C SER A 119 -4.90 10.39 -2.93
N GLN A 120 -4.32 9.40 -3.61
CA GLN A 120 -4.96 8.72 -4.75
C GLN A 120 -5.22 7.26 -4.42
N ILE A 121 -6.31 6.71 -4.92
CA ILE A 121 -6.51 5.27 -5.03
C ILE A 121 -6.03 4.83 -6.40
N VAL A 122 -5.19 3.80 -6.43
CA VAL A 122 -4.77 3.13 -7.65
C VAL A 122 -5.42 1.76 -7.69
N VAL A 123 -6.33 1.59 -8.65
CA VAL A 123 -6.94 0.29 -8.96
C VAL A 123 -6.20 -0.32 -10.14
N VAL A 124 -5.85 -1.60 -10.04
CA VAL A 124 -5.15 -2.37 -11.08
C VAL A 124 -5.99 -3.58 -11.41
N ASP A 125 -6.44 -3.69 -12.65
CA ASP A 125 -7.18 -4.86 -13.11
C ASP A 125 -6.28 -6.11 -13.04
N ARG A 126 -6.76 -7.15 -12.34
CA ARG A 126 -5.97 -8.35 -12.04
C ARG A 126 -5.64 -9.18 -13.27
N LYS A 127 -6.44 -9.07 -14.34
CA LYS A 127 -6.30 -9.88 -15.56
C LYS A 127 -5.42 -9.19 -16.60
N SER A 128 -5.71 -7.92 -16.86
CA SER A 128 -5.07 -7.12 -17.91
C SER A 128 -3.88 -6.30 -17.41
N GLY A 129 -3.78 -6.06 -16.10
CA GLY A 129 -2.78 -5.16 -15.52
C GLY A 129 -3.07 -3.68 -15.76
N ALA A 130 -4.16 -3.33 -16.43
CA ALA A 130 -4.54 -1.95 -16.68
C ALA A 130 -4.81 -1.25 -15.35
N SER A 131 -4.21 -0.06 -15.15
CA SER A 131 -4.35 0.69 -13.91
C SER A 131 -5.04 2.03 -14.12
N LYS A 132 -5.85 2.43 -13.13
CA LYS A 132 -6.50 3.73 -13.06
C LYS A 132 -6.16 4.39 -11.72
N LYS A 133 -5.89 5.69 -11.77
CA LYS A 133 -5.65 6.53 -10.58
C LYS A 133 -6.89 7.39 -10.37
N ILE A 134 -7.45 7.32 -9.16
CA ILE A 134 -8.63 8.06 -8.73
C ILE A 134 -8.18 8.99 -7.61
N ASP A 135 -8.44 10.29 -7.75
CA ASP A 135 -8.18 11.26 -6.70
C ASP A 135 -9.25 11.10 -5.60
N LEU A 136 -8.81 11.15 -4.34
CA LEU A 136 -9.73 11.25 -3.20
C LEU A 136 -10.24 12.68 -3.10
N GLN A 137 -11.56 12.85 -3.00
CA GLN A 137 -12.18 14.19 -3.00
C GLN A 137 -11.97 14.96 -1.67
N ASP A 138 -11.78 14.24 -0.56
CA ASP A 138 -11.65 14.82 0.77
C ASP A 138 -10.22 14.71 1.34
N THR A 139 -9.97 15.40 2.46
CA THR A 139 -8.73 15.38 3.26
C THR A 139 -8.49 14.02 3.95
N ILE A 140 -8.39 12.96 3.15
CA ILE A 140 -7.74 11.72 3.55
C ILE A 140 -6.23 11.94 3.42
N SER A 141 -5.60 12.23 4.55
CA SER A 141 -4.20 12.60 4.59
C SER A 141 -3.30 11.38 4.41
N VAL A 142 -3.67 10.22 4.98
CA VAL A 142 -2.95 8.95 4.83
C VAL A 142 -3.89 7.78 5.10
N ILE A 143 -4.05 6.87 4.13
CA ILE A 143 -4.60 5.54 4.41
C ILE A 143 -3.44 4.63 4.80
N GLY A 144 -3.32 4.35 6.09
CA GLY A 144 -2.19 3.58 6.64
C GLY A 144 -2.33 2.08 6.40
N ARG A 145 -3.54 1.55 6.61
CA ARG A 145 -3.86 0.12 6.43
C ARG A 145 -5.24 -0.02 5.82
N ILE A 146 -5.42 -1.04 5.00
CA ILE A 146 -6.70 -1.37 4.38
C ILE A 146 -7.27 -2.58 5.12
N ALA A 147 -8.44 -2.40 5.73
CA ALA A 147 -9.14 -3.46 6.43
C ALA A 147 -9.68 -4.49 5.42
N ASN A 148 -10.40 -4.05 4.39
CA ASN A 148 -10.87 -4.90 3.31
C ASN A 148 -11.22 -4.10 2.04
N ALA A 149 -11.41 -4.80 0.91
CA ALA A 149 -12.06 -4.23 -0.27
C ALA A 149 -12.90 -5.29 -1.00
N TYR A 150 -13.95 -4.87 -1.70
CA TYR A 150 -14.79 -5.75 -2.52
C TYR A 150 -15.37 -5.02 -3.72
N ASP A 151 -15.72 -5.79 -4.75
CA ASP A 151 -16.42 -5.29 -5.92
C ASP A 151 -17.92 -5.20 -5.62
N GLU A 152 -18.54 -4.09 -6.01
CA GLU A 152 -19.98 -3.90 -5.98
C GLU A 152 -20.65 -4.41 -7.26
N ALA A 153 -21.95 -4.71 -7.17
CA ALA A 153 -22.71 -5.25 -8.30
C ALA A 153 -22.81 -4.27 -9.50
N ASP A 154 -22.71 -2.97 -9.22
CA ASP A 154 -22.75 -1.89 -10.21
C ASP A 154 -21.39 -1.61 -10.87
N GLY A 155 -20.35 -2.38 -10.52
CA GLY A 155 -19.01 -2.25 -11.07
C GLY A 155 -18.07 -1.34 -10.27
N ASN A 156 -18.55 -0.74 -9.18
CA ASN A 156 -17.74 0.07 -8.29
C ASN A 156 -16.92 -0.78 -7.33
N VAL A 157 -15.97 -0.15 -6.65
CA VAL A 157 -15.11 -0.82 -5.66
C VAL A 157 -15.27 -0.13 -4.32
N THR A 158 -15.63 -0.89 -3.29
CA THR A 158 -15.68 -0.39 -1.92
C THR A 158 -14.45 -0.84 -1.14
N ILE A 159 -13.86 0.09 -0.39
CA ILE A 159 -12.60 -0.08 0.33
C ILE A 159 -12.80 0.43 1.76
N ASP A 160 -12.63 -0.44 2.74
CA ASP A 160 -12.64 -0.07 4.15
C ASP A 160 -11.20 0.08 4.63
N ALA A 161 -10.84 1.25 5.14
CA ALA A 161 -9.46 1.57 5.44
C ALA A 161 -9.29 2.50 6.64
N ILE A 162 -8.11 2.48 7.24
CA ILE A 162 -7.75 3.34 8.35
C ILE A 162 -7.19 4.65 7.81
N ASN A 163 -7.94 5.73 8.02
CA ASN A 163 -7.51 7.09 7.72
C ASN A 163 -6.89 7.75 8.95
N HIS A 164 -5.87 8.57 8.72
CA HIS A 164 -5.34 9.50 9.72
C HIS A 164 -5.65 10.94 9.31
N GLU A 165 -6.02 11.78 10.26
CA GLU A 165 -6.30 13.21 10.02
C GLU A 165 -5.10 13.93 9.37
N ARG A 166 -3.87 13.51 9.70
CA ARG A 166 -2.62 14.04 9.15
C ARG A 166 -1.56 12.96 9.06
N VAL A 167 -0.58 13.19 8.19
CA VAL A 167 0.64 12.39 8.15
C VAL A 167 1.37 12.57 9.48
N PHE A 168 1.61 11.47 10.19
CA PHE A 168 2.40 11.46 11.40
C PHE A 168 3.33 10.26 11.36
N PHE A 169 4.63 10.55 11.45
CA PHE A 169 5.63 9.50 11.34
C PHE A 169 6.15 9.01 12.71
N GLY A 170 5.54 9.46 13.80
CA GLY A 170 5.94 9.08 15.15
C GLY A 170 6.99 10.00 15.72
N ASP A 171 6.83 10.30 17.01
CA ASP A 171 7.96 10.48 17.91
C ASP A 171 8.31 9.08 18.45
N GLY A 172 9.56 8.84 18.86
CA GLY A 172 9.92 7.54 19.43
C GLY A 172 8.90 7.10 20.49
N ILE A 173 8.57 5.80 20.59
CA ILE A 173 7.43 5.28 21.39
C ILE A 173 7.41 5.84 22.83
N LYS A 174 8.58 6.12 23.42
CA LYS A 174 8.73 6.64 24.78
C LYS A 174 8.43 8.14 24.93
N SER A 175 8.49 8.91 23.85
CA SER A 175 8.29 10.37 23.84
C SER A 175 6.99 10.80 23.16
N ALA A 176 6.21 9.85 22.60
CA ALA A 176 4.97 10.15 21.92
C ALA A 176 3.88 10.59 22.92
N ASP A 177 3.34 11.79 22.72
CA ASP A 177 2.13 12.25 23.40
C ASP A 177 0.89 11.80 22.60
N TYR A 178 0.32 10.66 23.00
CA TYR A 178 -0.88 10.11 22.37
C TYR A 178 -2.14 10.94 22.60
N ALA A 179 -2.18 11.77 23.64
CA ALA A 179 -3.36 12.57 23.96
C ALA A 179 -3.47 13.80 23.04
N ASN A 180 -2.33 14.43 22.73
CA ASN A 180 -2.34 15.73 22.03
C ASN A 180 -1.57 15.74 20.70
N HIS A 181 -0.67 14.80 20.46
CA HIS A 181 0.25 14.88 19.32
C HIS A 181 0.06 13.76 18.28
N VAL A 182 -0.22 12.53 18.71
CA VAL A 182 -0.48 11.43 17.78
C VAL A 182 -1.88 11.63 17.16
N PRO A 183 -2.01 11.72 15.82
CA PRO A 183 -3.30 11.91 15.19
C PRO A 183 -4.20 10.71 15.40
N ARG A 184 -5.49 10.98 15.58
CA ARG A 184 -6.50 9.93 15.66
C ARG A 184 -6.62 9.21 14.33
N SER A 185 -7.03 7.96 14.43
CA SER A 185 -7.26 7.08 13.29
C SER A 185 -8.74 6.74 13.23
N GLN A 186 -9.33 6.85 12.04
CA GLN A 186 -10.74 6.54 11.81
C GLN A 186 -10.84 5.42 10.79
N LEU A 187 -11.81 4.52 10.98
CA LEU A 187 -12.21 3.61 9.92
C LEU A 187 -13.09 4.39 8.95
N VAL A 188 -12.68 4.43 7.69
CA VAL A 188 -13.44 5.05 6.61
C VAL A 188 -13.79 4.00 5.56
N ARG A 189 -14.93 4.20 4.91
CA ARG A 189 -15.32 3.52 3.69
C ARG A 189 -15.10 4.47 2.53
N VAL A 190 -14.32 4.03 1.55
CA VAL A 190 -14.17 4.72 0.27
C VAL A 190 -14.85 3.90 -0.79
N ARG A 191 -15.86 4.50 -1.43
CA ARG A 191 -16.49 3.93 -2.61
C ARG A 191 -15.89 4.59 -3.85
N VAL A 192 -15.39 3.79 -4.78
CA VAL A 192 -14.68 4.24 -5.98
C VAL A 192 -15.48 3.89 -7.21
N ASP A 193 -15.80 4.92 -8.01
CA ASP A 193 -16.24 4.73 -9.38
C ASP A 193 -15.03 4.62 -10.30
N VAL A 194 -14.77 3.38 -10.74
CA VAL A 194 -13.59 3.04 -11.53
C VAL A 194 -13.67 3.61 -12.95
N GLU A 195 -14.87 3.79 -13.50
CA GLU A 195 -15.05 4.34 -14.85
C GLU A 195 -15.07 5.86 -14.85
N ALA A 196 -15.85 6.47 -13.95
CA ALA A 196 -15.91 7.92 -13.79
C ALA A 196 -14.64 8.51 -13.13
N LYS A 197 -13.82 7.66 -12.50
CA LYS A 197 -12.61 8.04 -11.73
C LYS A 197 -12.93 9.02 -10.60
N THR A 198 -14.02 8.75 -9.89
CA THR A 198 -14.45 9.53 -8.73
C THR A 198 -14.46 8.65 -7.49
N SER A 199 -14.48 9.28 -6.33
CA SER A 199 -14.58 8.57 -5.06
C SER A 199 -15.40 9.37 -4.05
N ASP A 200 -16.09 8.64 -3.19
CA ASP A 200 -16.85 9.16 -2.06
C ASP A 200 -16.34 8.51 -0.78
N VAL A 201 -16.20 9.31 0.28
CA VAL A 201 -15.67 8.87 1.57
C VAL A 201 -16.76 8.96 2.63
N THR A 202 -16.89 7.92 3.44
CA THR A 202 -17.79 7.90 4.59
C THR A 202 -17.03 7.43 5.83
N VAL A 203 -17.14 8.16 6.93
CA VAL A 203 -16.56 7.73 8.21
C VAL A 203 -17.46 6.66 8.83
N LEU A 204 -16.89 5.50 9.17
CA LEU A 204 -17.61 4.37 9.75
C LEU A 204 -17.53 4.33 11.28
N SER A 205 -16.47 4.90 11.86
CA SER A 205 -16.29 4.97 13.31
C SER A 205 -15.43 6.17 13.70
N ASP A 206 -15.92 6.95 14.66
CA ASP A 206 -15.16 7.99 15.35
C ASP A 206 -14.72 7.47 16.73
N TYR A 207 -13.42 7.60 17.03
CA TYR A 207 -12.83 7.32 18.34
C TYR A 207 -12.40 8.64 18.99
#